data_AF-A0A8S3HLR6-F1
#
_entry.id   AF-A0A8S3HLR6-F1
#
_cell.length_a   1.000
_cell.length_b   1.000
_cell.length_c   1.000
_cell.angle_alpha   90.00
_cell.angle_beta   90.00
_cell.angle_gamma   90.00
#
_symmetry.space_group_name_H-M   'P 1'
#
loop_
_entity.id
_entity.type
_entity.pdbx_description
1 polymer ?
#
loop_
_entity_poly.entity_id
_entity_poly.type
_entity_poly.pdbx_seq_one_letter_code
_entity_poly.pdbx_strand_id
1 'polypeptide(L)'
;ELFKQIGTTHLYSTPYHPQTNGQIERYNSTMDAKIAALSNSHKTNWDDQLPFVTFNYNTSIHSSTKHIPFEMMYGRSPVLSFDHQDTNVTLSYDTEHVKKLNQFLSNLNEQAK
;
A
#
# COMPACT_ATOMS: atom_id res chain seq x y z
N GLU A 1 -13.77 -5.59 26.67
CA GLU A 1 -14.68 -6.48 25.90
C GLU A 1 -14.19 -6.88 24.53
N LEU A 2 -14.07 -5.98 23.55
CA LEU A 2 -13.78 -6.37 22.15
C LEU A 2 -12.51 -7.22 21.97
N PHE A 3 -11.36 -6.79 22.50
CA PHE A 3 -10.10 -7.52 22.37
C PHE A 3 -10.13 -8.94 22.98
N LYS A 4 -10.85 -9.11 24.10
CA LYS A 4 -11.06 -10.43 24.72
C LYS A 4 -11.92 -11.34 23.83
N GLN A 5 -12.92 -10.79 23.15
CA GLN A 5 -13.80 -11.58 22.26
C GLN A 5 -13.06 -12.07 21.01
N ILE A 6 -12.10 -11.31 20.49
CA ILE A 6 -11.26 -11.71 19.34
C ILE A 6 -9.96 -12.42 19.75
N GLY A 7 -9.82 -12.78 21.03
CA GLY A 7 -8.63 -13.50 21.55
C GLY A 7 -7.32 -12.73 21.44
N THR A 8 -7.36 -11.39 21.40
CA THR A 8 -6.19 -10.52 21.22
C THR A 8 -5.82 -9.82 22.53
N THR A 9 -4.52 -9.70 22.80
CA THR A 9 -4.00 -8.94 23.94
C THR A 9 -3.69 -7.52 23.51
N HIS A 10 -4.32 -6.53 24.15
CA HIS A 10 -4.01 -5.12 23.90
C HIS A 10 -2.78 -4.70 24.72
N LEU A 11 -1.72 -4.27 24.02
CA LEU A 11 -0.49 -3.77 24.63
C LEU A 11 -0.46 -2.24 24.57
N TYR A 12 -0.09 -1.61 25.68
CA TYR A 12 0.04 -0.15 25.77
C TYR A 12 1.50 0.27 25.67
N SER A 13 1.78 1.31 24.88
CA SER A 13 3.05 2.01 24.96
C SER A 13 3.11 2.90 26.20
N THR A 14 4.29 3.04 26.80
CA THR A 14 4.50 4.00 27.89
C THR A 14 4.35 5.43 27.38
N PRO A 15 3.75 6.34 28.18
CA PRO A 15 3.70 7.76 27.85
C PRO A 15 5.12 8.32 27.62
N TYR A 16 5.26 9.24 26.67
CA TYR A 16 6.53 9.89 26.32
C TYR A 16 7.66 8.96 25.82
N HIS A 17 7.32 7.74 25.36
CA HIS A 17 8.29 6.82 24.76
C HIS A 17 7.94 6.47 23.30
N PRO A 18 8.10 7.42 22.36
CA PRO A 18 7.73 7.23 20.94
C PRO A 18 8.51 6.10 20.26
N GLN A 19 9.66 5.72 20.80
CA GLN A 19 10.49 4.62 20.29
C GLN A 19 9.77 3.27 20.27
N THR A 20 8.85 3.01 21.23
CA THR A 20 8.07 1.76 21.25
C THR A 20 7.20 1.60 20.00
N ASN A 21 6.76 2.71 19.40
CA ASN A 21 5.88 2.71 18.23
C ASN A 21 6.57 3.19 16.95
N GLY A 22 7.91 3.33 16.96
CA GLY A 22 8.65 3.99 15.88
C GLY A 22 8.54 3.31 14.52
N GLN A 23 8.29 1.99 14.46
CA GLN A 23 8.05 1.29 13.20
C GLN A 23 6.72 1.71 12.57
N ILE A 24 5.65 1.80 13.38
CA ILE A 24 4.33 2.24 12.93
C ILE A 24 4.36 3.74 12.59
N GLU A 25 5.06 4.56 13.37
CA GLU A 25 5.22 5.99 13.07
C GLU A 25 5.93 6.22 11.73
N ARG A 26 7.02 5.49 11.47
CA ARG A 26 7.73 5.56 10.19
C ARG A 26 6.88 5.07 9.02
N TYR A 27 6.12 3.99 9.24
CA TYR A 27 5.16 3.48 8.27
C TYR A 27 4.11 4.54 7.93
N ASN A 28 3.46 5.13 8.94
CA ASN A 28 2.43 6.16 8.77
C ASN A 28 3.01 7.39 8.04
N SER A 29 4.19 7.86 8.44
CA SER A 29 4.85 8.99 7.76
C SER A 29 5.12 8.70 6.27
N THR A 30 5.50 7.46 5.93
CA THR A 30 5.71 7.05 4.53
C THR A 30 4.39 7.03 3.76
N MET A 31 3.33 6.49 4.36
CA MET A 31 2.00 6.46 3.75
C MET A 31 1.45 7.87 3.55
N ASP A 32 1.54 8.73 4.56
CA ASP A 32 1.08 10.12 4.50
C ASP A 32 1.79 10.88 3.38
N ALA A 33 3.10 10.71 3.24
CA ALA A 33 3.88 11.34 2.17
C ALA A 33 3.41 10.87 0.77
N LYS A 34 3.17 9.56 0.61
CA LYS A 34 2.68 9.00 -0.66
C LYS A 34 1.26 9.46 -0.97
N ILE A 35 0.36 9.43 0.01
CA ILE A 35 -1.02 9.90 -0.15
C ILE A 35 -1.03 11.38 -0.50
N ALA A 36 -0.23 12.20 0.19
CA ALA A 36 -0.14 13.63 -0.08
C ALA A 36 0.40 13.93 -1.49
N ALA A 37 1.32 13.11 -2.00
CA ALA A 37 1.86 13.27 -3.35
C ALA A 37 0.83 12.96 -4.46
N LEU A 38 -0.13 12.07 -4.19
CA LEU A 38 -1.15 11.65 -5.16
C LEU A 38 -2.48 12.37 -5.01
N SER A 39 -2.70 12.98 -3.84
CA SER A 39 -3.90 13.76 -3.59
C SER A 39 -3.88 15.05 -4.40
N ASN A 40 -5.07 15.56 -4.72
CA ASN A 40 -5.21 16.87 -5.34
C ASN A 40 -4.70 17.99 -4.40
N SER A 41 -4.54 19.21 -4.93
CA SER A 41 -4.01 20.35 -4.17
C SER A 41 -4.81 20.69 -2.90
N HIS A 42 -6.08 20.32 -2.85
CA HIS A 42 -6.97 20.54 -1.70
C HIS A 42 -7.03 19.34 -0.75
N LYS A 43 -6.35 18.23 -1.07
CA LYS A 43 -6.32 16.96 -0.32
C LYS A 43 -7.69 16.36 -0.03
N THR A 44 -8.68 16.62 -0.88
CA THR A 44 -10.05 16.16 -0.66
C THR A 44 -10.32 14.75 -1.15
N ASN A 45 -9.44 14.19 -1.99
CA ASN A 45 -9.55 12.87 -2.61
C ASN A 45 -8.52 11.86 -2.07
N TRP A 46 -8.04 12.07 -0.84
CA TRP A 46 -6.98 11.25 -0.25
C TRP A 46 -7.41 9.78 -0.08
N ASP A 47 -8.69 9.56 0.19
CA ASP A 47 -9.35 8.28 0.36
C ASP A 47 -9.41 7.50 -0.95
N ASP A 48 -9.67 8.18 -2.07
CA ASP A 48 -9.58 7.59 -3.40
C ASP A 48 -8.16 7.11 -3.72
N GLN A 49 -7.13 7.76 -3.16
CA GLN A 49 -5.73 7.39 -3.40
C GLN A 49 -5.25 6.22 -2.54
N LEU A 50 -5.94 5.96 -1.42
CA LEU A 50 -5.50 5.00 -0.42
C LEU A 50 -5.23 3.59 -0.98
N PRO A 51 -6.08 3.00 -1.85
CA PRO A 51 -5.81 1.67 -2.35
C PRO A 51 -4.61 1.64 -3.31
N PHE A 52 -4.39 2.69 -4.12
CA PHE A 52 -3.24 2.78 -5.03
C PHE A 52 -1.94 2.87 -4.26
N VAL A 53 -1.90 3.72 -3.22
CA VAL A 53 -0.74 3.86 -2.34
C VAL A 53 -0.46 2.55 -1.62
N THR A 54 -1.50 1.90 -1.09
CA THR A 54 -1.36 0.63 -0.35
C THR A 54 -0.85 -0.49 -1.26
N PHE A 55 -1.38 -0.57 -2.49
CA PHE A 55 -0.90 -1.51 -3.48
C PHE A 55 0.58 -1.27 -3.80
N ASN A 56 0.95 -0.03 -4.16
CA ASN A 56 2.33 0.33 -4.45
C ASN A 56 3.27 0.00 -3.29
N TYR A 57 2.87 0.31 -2.05
CA TYR A 57 3.67 -0.01 -0.86
C TYR A 57 3.90 -1.53 -0.73
N ASN A 58 2.86 -2.33 -0.90
CA ASN A 58 2.93 -3.79 -0.75
C ASN A 58 3.70 -4.49 -1.88
N THR A 59 3.73 -3.92 -3.09
CA THR A 59 4.39 -4.51 -4.26
C THR A 59 5.76 -3.91 -4.59
N SER A 60 6.25 -2.93 -3.82
CA SER A 60 7.56 -2.32 -4.01
C SER A 60 8.60 -2.93 -3.07
N ILE A 61 9.86 -2.97 -3.51
CA ILE A 61 10.98 -3.39 -2.67
C ILE A 61 11.21 -2.36 -1.56
N HIS A 62 11.19 -2.83 -0.32
CA HIS A 62 11.45 -1.98 0.84
C HIS A 62 12.95 -1.85 1.11
N SER A 63 13.42 -0.62 1.34
CA SER A 63 14.86 -0.36 1.55
C SER A 63 15.43 -1.00 2.81
N SER A 64 14.61 -1.15 3.86
CA SER A 64 14.96 -1.75 5.15
C SER A 64 15.03 -3.27 5.11
N THR A 65 14.08 -3.92 4.44
CA THR A 65 13.98 -5.38 4.38
C THR A 65 14.63 -5.96 3.13
N LYS A 66 14.87 -5.16 2.09
CA LYS A 66 15.30 -5.58 0.73
C LYS A 66 14.34 -6.53 0.02
N HIS A 67 13.12 -6.66 0.53
CA HIS A 67 12.10 -7.57 0.01
C HIS A 67 10.78 -6.84 -0.24
N ILE A 68 9.93 -7.45 -1.03
CA ILE A 68 8.57 -7.00 -1.31
C ILE A 68 7.65 -7.47 -0.16
N PRO A 69 6.92 -6.58 0.54
CA PRO A 69 6.03 -6.99 1.64
C PRO A 69 4.99 -8.04 1.25
N PHE A 70 4.42 -7.93 0.04
CA PHE A 70 3.48 -8.93 -0.49
C PHE A 70 4.11 -10.33 -0.58
N GLU A 71 5.34 -10.44 -1.07
CA GLU A 71 6.05 -11.73 -1.17
C GLU A 71 6.32 -12.31 0.21
N MET A 72 6.73 -11.48 1.17
CA MET A 72 6.97 -11.93 2.54
C MET A 72 5.70 -12.44 3.22
N MET A 73 4.54 -11.84 2.91
CA MET A 73 3.27 -12.23 3.53
C MET A 73 2.60 -13.43 2.85
N TYR A 74 2.68 -13.53 1.52
CA TYR A 74 1.96 -14.55 0.74
C TYR A 74 2.84 -15.64 0.13
N GLY A 75 4.17 -15.51 0.20
CA GLY A 75 5.12 -16.48 -0.35
C GLY A 75 5.12 -16.58 -1.88
N ARG A 76 4.54 -15.60 -2.59
CA ARG A 76 4.49 -15.54 -4.05
C ARG A 76 4.65 -14.11 -4.55
N SER A 77 5.19 -13.95 -5.76
CA SER A 77 5.32 -12.63 -6.39
C SER A 77 3.95 -12.02 -6.69
N PRO A 78 3.80 -10.69 -6.51
CA PRO A 78 2.57 -9.99 -6.89
C PRO A 78 2.40 -10.08 -8.40
N VAL A 79 1.19 -10.43 -8.84
CA VAL A 79 0.83 -10.42 -10.25
C VAL A 79 0.39 -9.00 -10.60
N LEU A 80 1.21 -8.27 -11.36
CA LEU A 80 0.88 -6.92 -11.79
C LEU A 80 0.09 -6.98 -13.10
N SER A 81 -0.89 -6.09 -13.29
CA SER A 81 -1.68 -6.03 -14.53
C SER A 81 -0.80 -5.87 -15.79
N PHE A 82 0.41 -5.33 -15.65
CA PHE A 82 1.36 -5.18 -16.74
C PHE A 82 2.12 -6.48 -17.08
N ASP A 83 2.26 -7.42 -16.15
CA ASP A 83 2.92 -8.72 -16.40
C ASP A 83 2.10 -9.62 -17.34
N HIS A 84 0.84 -9.26 -17.59
CA HIS A 84 -0.10 -9.98 -18.45
C HIS A 84 -0.19 -9.48 -19.90
N GLN A 85 0.80 -8.74 -20.40
CA GLN A 85 0.81 -8.34 -21.83
C GLN A 85 0.83 -9.56 -22.79
N ASP A 86 1.26 -10.74 -22.33
CA ASP A 86 1.36 -11.98 -23.14
C ASP A 86 0.44 -13.13 -22.70
N THR A 87 -0.46 -12.93 -21.73
CA THR A 87 -1.41 -13.98 -21.34
C THR A 87 -2.83 -13.45 -21.35
N ASN A 88 -3.68 -14.09 -22.17
CA ASN A 88 -5.14 -13.94 -22.22
C ASN A 88 -5.82 -14.33 -20.89
N VAL A 89 -5.38 -13.77 -19.77
CA VAL A 89 -6.05 -13.85 -18.49
C VAL A 89 -6.82 -12.54 -18.35
N THR A 90 -8.06 -12.55 -18.83
CA THR A 90 -9.06 -11.58 -18.41
C THR A 90 -9.16 -11.70 -16.89
N LEU A 91 -8.45 -10.85 -16.14
CA LEU A 91 -8.75 -10.62 -14.75
C LEU A 91 -10.20 -10.14 -14.73
N SER A 92 -11.13 -11.06 -14.44
CA SER A 92 -12.58 -10.88 -14.58
C SER A 92 -13.16 -9.93 -13.53
N TYR A 93 -12.34 -9.10 -12.92
CA TYR A 93 -12.77 -8.02 -12.04
C TYR A 93 -12.75 -6.73 -12.84
N ASP A 94 -13.78 -6.56 -13.68
CA ASP A 94 -14.09 -5.31 -14.37
C ASP A 94 -14.69 -4.31 -13.37
N THR A 95 -13.87 -3.89 -12.41
CA THR A 95 -14.23 -2.85 -11.46
C THR A 95 -13.49 -1.58 -11.86
N GLU A 96 -14.15 -0.42 -11.81
CA GLU A 96 -13.53 0.91 -12.05
C GLU A 96 -12.16 1.06 -11.39
N HIS A 97 -12.00 0.44 -10.22
CA HIS A 97 -10.79 0.45 -9.43
C HIS A 97 -9.57 -0.10 -10.19
N VAL A 98 -9.72 -1.21 -10.91
CA VAL A 98 -8.63 -1.85 -11.67
C VAL A 98 -8.22 -0.96 -12.86
N LYS A 99 -9.20 -0.31 -13.51
CA LYS A 99 -8.96 0.65 -14.60
C LYS A 99 -8.19 1.88 -14.10
N LYS A 100 -8.63 2.45 -12.96
CA LYS A 100 -7.94 3.56 -12.29
C LYS A 100 -6.53 3.15 -11.84
N LEU A 101 -6.35 1.91 -11.38
CA LEU A 101 -5.04 1.39 -10.96
C LEU A 101 -4.07 1.30 -12.14
N ASN A 102 -4.53 0.75 -13.27
CA ASN A 102 -3.71 0.63 -14.47
C ASN A 102 -3.33 2.00 -15.03
N GLN A 103 -4.26 2.96 -15.04
CA GLN A 103 -3.99 4.34 -15.44
C GLN A 103 -3.02 5.05 -14.48
N PHE A 104 -3.13 4.79 -13.18
CA PHE A 104 -2.19 5.30 -12.19
C PHE A 104 -0.78 4.77 -12.41
N LEU A 105 -0.65 3.46 -12.63
CA LEU A 105 0.63 2.80 -12.88
C LEU A 105 1.29 3.28 -14.18
N SER A 106 0.52 3.56 -15.24
CA SER A 106 1.07 4.13 -16.48
C SER A 106 1.64 5.53 -16.26
N ASN A 107 0.93 6.38 -15.51
CA ASN A 107 1.34 7.76 -15.26
C ASN A 107 2.62 7.84 -14.41
N LEU A 108 2.79 6.95 -13.43
CA LEU A 108 4.03 6.88 -12.65
C LEU A 108 5.23 6.47 -13.50
N ASN A 109 5.04 5.58 -14.47
CA ASN A 109 6.12 5.11 -15.35
C ASN A 109 6.56 6.20 -16.34
N GLU A 110 5.63 7.05 -16.79
CA GLU A 110 5.95 8.22 -17.61
C GLU A 110 6.70 9.31 -16.83
N GLN A 111 6.37 9.52 -15.56
CA GLN A 111 7.07 10.49 -14.70
C GLN A 111 8.46 10.02 -14.23
N ALA A 112 8.74 8.71 -14.31
CA ALA A 112 10.02 8.13 -13.96
C ALA A 112 11.03 8.07 -15.13
N LYS A 113 10.63 8.49 -16.34
CA LYS A 113 11.50 8.69 -17.51
C LYS A 113 11.90 10.16 -17.63
#